data_AF-A0AAV8WXT4-F1
#
_entry.id   AF-A0AAV8WXT4-F1
#
_cell.length_a   1.000
_cell.length_b   1.000
_cell.length_c   1.000
_cell.angle_alpha   90.00
_cell.angle_beta   90.00
_cell.angle_gamma   90.00
#
_symmetry.space_group_name_H-M   'P 1'
#
loop_
_entity.id
_entity.type
_entity.pdbx_description
1 polymer ?
#
loop_
_entity_poly.entity_id
_entity_poly.type
_entity_poly.pdbx_seq_one_letter_code
_entity_poly.pdbx_strand_id
1 'polypeptide(L)'
;MDLFSYRIFPTYVSIDHDRRSTCDKLDCQIKASIAPNQSAKIQLELHHRKAEGAREVLKQDTIESQEPESTKCILSMYLQQVMFVPALTHNDMFYLSQLSCYNLEVHIGDTNEAYMYMCHESRASRGANEIVSCLLHIVNRGLTQKKHLVIWCNNCGDKIRIGFYYLH
;
A
#
# COMPACT_ATOMS: atom_id res chain seq x y z
N MET A 1 -8.73 17.89 -20.54
CA MET A 1 -7.64 16.89 -20.61
C MET A 1 -6.41 17.65 -21.02
N ASP A 2 -5.65 18.18 -20.05
CA ASP A 2 -4.40 18.88 -20.33
C ASP A 2 -3.24 17.98 -19.93
N LEU A 3 -2.44 17.63 -20.93
CA LEU A 3 -1.19 16.88 -20.81
C LEU A 3 -0.13 17.81 -20.19
N PHE A 4 -0.04 17.81 -18.86
CA PHE A 4 1.11 18.39 -18.18
C PHE A 4 2.24 17.36 -18.09
N SER A 5 3.32 17.65 -18.80
CA SER A 5 4.57 16.88 -18.76
C SER A 5 5.23 17.07 -17.40
N TYR A 6 5.17 16.04 -16.56
CA TYR A 6 6.00 15.94 -15.36
C TYR A 6 7.04 14.85 -15.59
N ARG A 7 8.33 15.21 -15.47
CA ARG A 7 9.43 14.23 -15.41
C ARG A 7 9.30 13.43 -14.12
N ILE A 8 8.56 12.34 -14.17
CA ILE A 8 8.65 11.27 -13.18
C ILE A 8 9.98 10.56 -13.45
N PHE A 9 10.96 10.75 -12.57
CA PHE A 9 12.14 9.87 -12.58
C PHE A 9 11.65 8.44 -12.41
N PRO A 10 12.02 7.50 -13.29
CA PRO A 10 11.49 6.15 -13.29
C PRO A 10 12.15 5.36 -12.17
N THR A 11 11.74 5.59 -10.93
CA THR A 11 11.94 4.61 -9.87
C THR A 11 10.85 3.57 -10.06
N TYR A 12 11.23 2.42 -10.63
CA TYR A 12 10.38 1.25 -10.77
C TYR A 12 9.64 1.00 -9.45
N VAL A 13 8.34 1.31 -9.39
CA VAL A 13 7.47 0.85 -8.32
C VAL A 13 7.04 -0.55 -8.70
N SER A 14 7.84 -1.55 -8.32
CA SER A 14 7.44 -2.95 -8.38
C SER A 14 6.36 -3.18 -7.32
N ILE A 15 5.11 -3.20 -7.78
CA ILE A 15 3.95 -3.62 -6.97
C ILE A 15 3.97 -5.15 -6.94
N ASP A 16 4.94 -5.73 -6.25
CA ASP A 16 4.98 -7.18 -6.08
C ASP A 16 3.86 -7.61 -5.14
N HIS A 17 2.94 -8.40 -5.67
CA HIS A 17 1.71 -8.75 -4.98
C HIS A 17 1.93 -9.95 -4.07
N ASP A 18 2.58 -9.80 -2.91
CA ASP A 18 2.73 -10.98 -2.06
C ASP A 18 2.89 -10.75 -0.56
N ARG A 19 1.78 -10.32 0.07
CA ARG A 19 1.67 -10.20 1.53
C ARG A 19 1.60 -11.51 2.29
N ARG A 20 1.20 -12.58 1.61
CA ARG A 20 1.01 -13.88 2.25
C ARG A 20 2.19 -14.79 2.00
N SER A 21 2.90 -14.70 0.89
CA SER A 21 3.88 -15.74 0.63
C SER A 21 5.08 -15.73 1.55
N THR A 22 5.64 -14.63 2.04
CA THR A 22 6.88 -14.77 2.84
C THR A 22 6.62 -15.44 4.19
N CYS A 23 5.62 -14.98 4.95
CA CYS A 23 5.20 -15.65 6.19
C CYS A 23 4.67 -17.05 5.90
N ASP A 24 3.76 -17.22 4.93
CA ASP A 24 3.17 -18.53 4.63
C ASP A 24 4.23 -19.50 4.09
N LYS A 25 5.20 -19.06 3.27
CA LYS A 25 6.33 -19.87 2.79
C LYS A 25 7.16 -20.35 3.96
N LEU A 26 7.55 -19.45 4.86
CA LEU A 26 8.36 -19.80 6.04
C LEU A 26 7.58 -20.73 6.99
N ASP A 27 6.30 -20.46 7.23
CA ASP A 27 5.42 -21.33 8.02
C ASP A 27 5.24 -22.70 7.38
N CYS A 28 5.02 -22.76 6.06
CA CYS A 28 4.96 -24.01 5.30
C CYS A 28 6.27 -24.78 5.41
N GLN A 29 7.43 -24.11 5.30
CA GLN A 29 8.74 -24.74 5.46
C GLN A 29 8.97 -25.28 6.88
N ILE A 30 8.47 -24.60 7.91
CA ILE A 30 8.54 -25.05 9.30
C ILE A 30 7.61 -26.25 9.52
N LYS A 31 6.40 -26.23 8.96
CA LYS A 31 5.43 -27.32 9.08
C LYS A 31 5.81 -28.56 8.26
N ALA A 32 6.44 -28.38 7.11
CA ALA A 32 6.85 -29.46 6.22
C ALA A 32 8.15 -30.17 6.66
N SER A 33 8.93 -29.58 7.56
CA SER A 33 10.22 -30.15 7.99
C SER A 33 10.05 -31.27 9.01
N ILE A 34 10.67 -32.44 8.75
CA ILE A 34 10.68 -33.61 9.65
C ILE A 34 11.54 -33.35 10.91
N ALA A 35 12.58 -32.54 10.77
CA ALA A 35 13.45 -32.06 11.86
C ALA A 35 13.23 -30.56 12.08
N PRO A 36 13.55 -30.00 13.26
CA PRO A 36 13.35 -28.57 13.53
C PRO A 36 14.13 -27.69 12.55
N ASN A 37 13.40 -27.01 11.66
CA ASN A 37 13.96 -26.03 10.72
C ASN A 37 14.24 -24.70 11.44
N GLN A 38 15.34 -24.66 12.20
CA GLN A 38 15.74 -23.50 13.00
C GLN A 38 15.97 -22.24 12.15
N SER A 39 16.48 -22.40 10.92
CA SER A 39 16.77 -21.27 10.03
C SER A 39 15.49 -20.57 9.55
N ALA A 40 14.46 -21.32 9.14
CA ALA A 40 13.17 -20.76 8.75
C ALA A 40 12.48 -20.04 9.92
N LYS A 41 12.60 -20.57 11.14
CA LYS A 41 12.09 -19.91 12.36
C LYS A 41 12.78 -18.58 12.63
N ILE A 42 14.11 -18.54 12.53
CA ILE A 42 14.89 -17.31 12.71
C ILE A 42 14.53 -16.28 11.63
N GLN A 43 14.38 -16.71 10.37
CA GLN A 43 13.98 -15.82 9.28
C GLN A 43 12.58 -15.24 9.48
N LEU A 44 11.64 -16.05 9.99
CA LEU A 44 10.29 -15.60 10.32
C LEU A 44 10.30 -14.56 11.45
N GLU A 45 11.05 -14.82 12.52
CA GLU A 45 11.22 -13.88 13.63
C GLU A 45 11.85 -12.57 13.17
N LEU A 46 12.91 -12.63 12.34
CA LEU A 46 13.53 -11.44 11.77
C LEU A 46 12.57 -10.66 10.87
N HIS A 47 11.75 -11.34 10.07
CA HIS A 47 10.73 -10.71 9.25
C HIS A 47 9.69 -9.96 10.10
N HIS A 48 9.18 -10.58 11.17
CA HIS A 48 8.26 -9.93 12.10
C HIS A 48 8.88 -8.72 12.79
N ARG A 49 10.11 -8.82 13.30
CA ARG A 49 10.81 -7.70 13.93
C ARG A 49 11.01 -6.52 12.98
N LYS A 50 11.36 -6.77 11.72
CA LYS A 50 11.47 -5.72 10.69
C LYS A 50 10.11 -5.04 10.45
N ALA A 51 9.05 -5.83 10.34
CA ALA A 51 7.71 -5.31 10.14
C ALA A 51 7.21 -4.46 11.33
N GLU A 52 7.54 -4.87 12.56
CA GLU A 52 7.27 -4.12 13.79
C GLU A 52 8.04 -2.80 13.82
N GLY A 53 9.36 -2.83 13.59
CA GLY A 53 10.17 -1.62 13.52
C GLY A 53 9.65 -0.63 12.46
N ALA A 54 9.23 -1.11 11.30
CA ALA A 54 8.63 -0.27 10.27
C ALA A 54 7.24 0.30 10.68
N ARG A 55 6.49 -0.38 11.56
CA ARG A 55 5.26 0.16 12.16
C ARG A 55 5.55 1.27 13.15
N GLU A 56 6.58 1.11 13.95
CA GLU A 56 7.02 2.13 14.90
C GLU A 56 7.50 3.39 14.17
N VAL A 57 8.30 3.25 13.12
CA VAL A 57 8.77 4.40 12.32
C VAL A 57 7.60 5.11 11.65
N LEU A 58 6.64 4.38 11.06
CA LEU A 58 5.44 5.01 10.49
C LEU A 58 4.66 5.78 11.56
N LYS A 59 4.47 5.19 12.75
CA LYS A 59 3.76 5.85 13.85
C LYS A 59 4.47 7.13 14.26
N GLN A 60 5.79 7.09 14.37
CA GLN A 60 6.62 8.24 14.70
C GLN A 60 6.54 9.33 13.63
N ASP A 61 6.68 8.96 12.35
CA ASP A 61 6.53 9.88 11.22
C ASP A 61 5.14 10.56 11.23
N THR A 62 4.06 9.81 11.53
CA THR A 62 2.71 10.36 11.62
C THR A 62 2.60 11.38 12.76
N ILE A 63 3.16 11.08 13.93
CA ILE A 63 3.18 12.04 15.06
C ILE A 63 3.96 13.30 14.66
N GLU A 64 5.16 13.14 14.10
CA GLU A 64 5.98 14.26 13.63
C GLU A 64 5.28 15.13 12.58
N SER A 65 4.38 14.54 11.79
CA SER A 65 3.59 15.30 10.81
C SER A 65 2.49 16.11 11.46
N GLN A 66 1.94 15.71 12.59
CA GLN A 66 0.86 16.46 13.24
C GLN A 66 1.38 17.69 14.01
N GLU A 67 2.70 17.80 14.21
CA GLU A 67 3.31 18.95 14.88
C GLU A 67 3.10 20.25 14.08
N PRO A 68 2.82 21.38 14.75
CA PRO A 68 2.46 22.64 14.10
C PRO A 68 3.60 23.25 13.27
N GLU A 69 4.86 22.95 13.61
CA GLU A 69 6.05 23.39 12.86
C GLU A 69 6.49 22.37 11.78
N SER A 70 5.74 21.29 11.61
CA SER A 70 6.13 20.22 10.70
C SER A 70 6.03 20.63 9.24
N THR A 71 7.14 20.45 8.52
CA THR A 71 7.22 20.67 7.07
C THR A 71 6.88 19.41 6.27
N LYS A 72 6.61 18.29 6.95
CA LYS A 72 6.33 16.99 6.35
C LYS A 72 4.85 16.62 6.47
N CYS A 73 4.29 16.14 5.38
CA CYS A 73 3.00 15.48 5.31
C CYS A 73 3.22 13.99 5.09
N ILE A 74 2.58 13.15 5.91
CA ILE A 74 2.63 11.69 5.75
C ILE A 74 1.37 11.23 5.04
N LEU A 75 1.55 10.44 3.98
CA LEU A 75 0.48 9.66 3.36
C LEU A 75 0.77 8.18 3.55
N SER A 76 -0.22 7.42 3.98
CA SER A 76 -0.16 5.96 4.02
C SER A 76 -1.11 5.39 2.99
N MET A 77 -0.62 4.59 2.06
CA MET A 77 -1.45 3.93 1.06
C MET A 77 -1.51 2.43 1.26
N TYR A 78 -2.70 1.89 1.06
CA TYR A 78 -2.99 0.47 1.18
C TYR A 78 -3.93 0.01 0.07
N LEU A 79 -3.49 -0.98 -0.71
CA LEU A 79 -4.33 -1.63 -1.71
C LEU A 79 -4.95 -2.88 -1.09
N GLN A 80 -6.28 -2.90 -1.01
CA GLN A 80 -7.01 -4.02 -0.42
C GLN A 80 -6.94 -5.28 -1.30
N GLN A 81 -7.28 -6.42 -0.69
CA GLN A 81 -7.51 -7.66 -1.43
C GLN A 81 -8.65 -7.45 -2.42
N VAL A 82 -8.54 -8.05 -3.62
CA VAL A 82 -9.59 -7.97 -4.65
C VAL A 82 -10.89 -8.51 -4.09
N MET A 83 -11.95 -7.73 -4.21
CA MET A 83 -13.30 -8.12 -3.81
C MET A 83 -14.05 -8.60 -5.05
N PHE A 84 -14.60 -9.80 -4.99
CA PHE A 84 -15.43 -10.33 -6.06
C PHE A 84 -16.90 -10.06 -5.76
N VAL A 85 -17.59 -9.41 -6.69
CA VAL A 85 -19.01 -9.07 -6.55
C VAL A 85 -19.82 -9.57 -7.76
N PRO A 86 -21.06 -10.04 -7.55
CA PRO A 86 -21.78 -10.17 -6.29
C PRO A 86 -21.32 -11.37 -5.43
N ALA A 87 -21.35 -11.22 -4.11
CA ALA A 87 -21.09 -12.30 -3.16
C ALA A 87 -22.36 -13.15 -2.97
N LEU A 88 -22.54 -14.14 -3.84
CA LEU A 88 -23.68 -15.06 -3.80
C LEU A 88 -23.24 -16.45 -3.34
N THR A 89 -24.03 -17.07 -2.46
CA THR A 89 -23.70 -18.33 -1.78
C THR A 89 -24.25 -19.58 -2.47
N HIS A 90 -24.90 -19.44 -3.64
CA HIS A 90 -25.52 -20.55 -4.36
C HIS A 90 -24.65 -21.04 -5.53
N ASN A 91 -24.79 -22.31 -5.90
CA ASN A 91 -23.93 -23.00 -6.88
C ASN A 91 -23.94 -22.37 -8.29
N ASP A 92 -24.98 -21.61 -8.66
CA ASP A 92 -25.07 -20.99 -10.00
C ASP A 92 -23.96 -19.95 -10.24
N MET A 93 -23.31 -19.47 -9.16
CA MET A 93 -22.14 -18.59 -9.22
C MET A 93 -20.94 -19.22 -9.96
N PHE A 94 -20.84 -20.55 -9.99
CA PHE A 94 -19.80 -21.24 -10.78
C PHE A 94 -19.89 -20.91 -12.28
N TYR A 95 -21.08 -20.61 -12.78
CA TYR A 95 -21.33 -20.31 -14.19
C TYR A 95 -21.36 -18.81 -14.50
N LEU A 96 -21.25 -17.94 -13.49
CA LEU A 96 -21.29 -16.49 -13.66
C LEU A 96 -19.89 -15.89 -13.45
N SER A 97 -19.50 -14.97 -14.35
CA SER A 97 -18.28 -14.19 -14.17
C SER A 97 -18.44 -13.25 -12.98
N GLN A 98 -17.52 -13.37 -12.02
CA GLN A 98 -17.44 -12.44 -10.89
C GLN A 98 -16.74 -11.16 -11.33
N LEU A 99 -17.31 -10.02 -10.97
CA LEU A 99 -16.69 -8.72 -11.21
C LEU A 99 -15.61 -8.47 -10.16
N SER A 100 -14.39 -8.19 -10.61
CA SER A 100 -13.30 -7.77 -9.72
C SER A 100 -13.45 -6.30 -9.33
N CYS A 101 -13.55 -6.04 -8.04
CA CYS A 101 -13.51 -4.71 -7.44
C CYS A 101 -12.19 -4.50 -6.69
N TYR A 102 -11.57 -3.36 -6.95
CA TYR A 102 -10.34 -2.90 -6.33
C TYR A 102 -10.65 -1.70 -5.44
N ASN A 103 -10.05 -1.67 -4.25
CA ASN A 103 -10.14 -0.53 -3.35
C ASN A 103 -8.75 -0.08 -2.93
N LEU A 104 -8.39 1.15 -3.28
CA LEU A 104 -7.17 1.81 -2.83
C LEU A 104 -7.52 2.80 -1.73
N GLU A 105 -6.97 2.55 -0.54
CA GLU A 105 -7.07 3.43 0.60
C GLU A 105 -5.85 4.34 0.65
N VAL A 106 -6.09 5.64 0.83
CA VAL A 106 -5.04 6.63 1.12
C VAL A 106 -5.42 7.39 2.37
N HIS A 107 -4.62 7.19 3.42
CA HIS A 107 -4.74 7.85 4.71
C HIS A 107 -3.74 9.00 4.82
N ILE A 108 -4.20 10.14 5.33
CA ILE A 108 -3.42 11.35 5.52
C ILE A 108 -3.10 11.48 7.00
N GLY A 109 -1.82 11.46 7.34
CA GLY A 109 -1.35 11.58 8.71
C GLY A 109 -1.68 12.94 9.34
N ASP A 110 -1.60 14.02 8.55
CA ASP A 110 -1.81 15.40 9.01
C ASP A 110 -3.24 15.65 9.53
N THR A 111 -4.24 15.33 8.71
CA THR A 111 -5.66 15.57 9.02
C THR A 111 -6.35 14.36 9.64
N ASN A 112 -5.66 13.22 9.65
CA ASN A 112 -6.21 11.91 10.01
C ASN A 112 -7.41 11.49 9.14
N GLU A 113 -7.52 12.01 7.92
CA GLU A 113 -8.54 11.65 6.95
C GLU A 113 -8.13 10.43 6.12
N ALA A 114 -9.11 9.62 5.73
CA ALA A 114 -8.91 8.48 4.83
C ALA A 114 -9.79 8.62 3.59
N TYR A 115 -9.19 8.41 2.43
CA TYR A 115 -9.84 8.42 1.13
C TYR A 115 -9.86 7.02 0.55
N MET A 116 -11.04 6.56 0.15
CA MET A 116 -11.27 5.24 -0.44
C MET A 116 -11.56 5.38 -1.93
N TYR A 117 -10.68 4.84 -2.77
CA TYR A 117 -10.80 4.83 -4.22
C TYR A 117 -11.24 3.44 -4.68
N MET A 118 -12.55 3.27 -4.81
CA MET A 118 -13.14 2.03 -5.29
C MET A 118 -13.31 2.08 -6.81
N CYS A 119 -12.75 1.09 -7.49
CA CYS A 119 -12.94 0.88 -8.92
C CYS A 119 -13.22 -0.60 -9.20
N HIS A 120 -13.76 -0.88 -10.38
CA HIS A 120 -13.99 -2.24 -10.85
C HIS A 120 -13.29 -2.43 -12.19
N GLU A 121 -13.01 -3.67 -12.54
CA GLU A 121 -12.21 -4.05 -13.71
C GLU A 121 -12.70 -3.46 -15.05
N SER A 122 -13.98 -3.13 -15.18
CA SER A 122 -14.52 -2.51 -16.40
C SER A 122 -14.12 -1.03 -16.56
N ARG A 123 -13.75 -0.35 -15.47
CA ARG A 123 -13.43 1.09 -15.45
C ARG A 123 -11.95 1.38 -15.24
N ALA A 124 -11.26 0.55 -14.49
CA ALA A 124 -9.87 0.78 -14.12
C ALA A 124 -9.19 -0.55 -13.81
N SER A 125 -7.90 -0.64 -14.15
CA SER A 125 -7.10 -1.80 -13.79
C SER A 125 -6.44 -1.62 -12.42
N ARG A 126 -5.67 -2.63 -11.99
CA ARG A 126 -4.89 -2.60 -10.75
C ARG A 126 -3.48 -2.04 -10.96
N GLY A 127 -3.24 -1.39 -12.09
CA GLY A 127 -1.93 -0.94 -12.51
C GLY A 127 -1.36 0.21 -11.69
N ALA A 128 -0.06 0.44 -11.87
CA ALA A 128 0.63 1.58 -11.26
C ALA A 128 0.04 2.92 -11.74
N ASN A 129 -0.43 2.99 -12.99
CA ASN A 129 -1.01 4.20 -13.56
C ASN A 129 -2.27 4.64 -12.80
N GLU A 130 -3.14 3.70 -12.44
CA GLU A 130 -4.35 3.96 -11.67
C GLU A 130 -4.01 4.45 -10.26
N ILE A 131 -3.03 3.82 -9.60
CA ILE A 131 -2.57 4.24 -8.28
C ILE A 131 -1.97 5.66 -8.33
N VAL A 132 -1.13 5.94 -9.33
CA VAL A 132 -0.55 7.28 -9.54
C VAL A 132 -1.64 8.30 -9.85
N SER A 133 -2.68 7.94 -10.62
CA SER A 133 -3.79 8.84 -10.92
C SER A 133 -4.59 9.21 -9.66
N CYS A 134 -4.82 8.25 -8.75
CA CYS A 134 -5.46 8.50 -7.46
C CYS A 134 -4.59 9.41 -6.58
N LEU A 135 -3.28 9.16 -6.54
CA LEU A 135 -2.34 9.99 -5.80
C LEU A 135 -2.27 11.42 -6.34
N LEU A 136 -2.28 11.60 -7.66
CA LEU A 136 -2.26 12.91 -8.29
C LEU A 136 -3.56 13.68 -8.00
N HIS A 137 -4.71 12.98 -8.01
CA HIS A 137 -5.99 13.56 -7.64
C HIS A 137 -5.98 14.08 -6.19
N ILE A 138 -5.37 13.33 -5.27
CA ILE A 138 -5.17 13.68 -3.87
C ILE A 138 -4.30 14.94 -3.75
N VAL A 139 -3.11 14.94 -4.36
CA VAL A 139 -2.19 16.08 -4.29
C VAL A 139 -2.83 17.35 -4.87
N ASN A 140 -3.51 17.25 -6.01
CA ASN A 140 -4.15 18.39 -6.67
C ASN A 140 -5.36 18.95 -5.92
N ARG A 141 -5.92 18.22 -4.95
CA ARG A 141 -6.98 18.72 -4.08
C ARG A 141 -6.48 19.70 -3.00
N GLY A 142 -5.17 19.90 -2.88
CA GLY A 142 -4.61 20.85 -1.92
C GLY A 142 -4.70 20.35 -0.48
N LEU A 143 -4.47 19.04 -0.27
CA LEU A 143 -4.61 18.38 1.04
C LEU A 143 -3.67 18.90 2.12
N THR A 144 -2.53 19.48 1.72
CA THR A 144 -1.54 20.02 2.66
C THR A 144 -0.83 21.20 2.03
N GLN A 145 -0.48 22.19 2.85
CA GLN A 145 0.38 23.31 2.44
C GLN A 145 1.86 23.01 2.73
N LYS A 146 2.17 21.79 3.17
CA LYS A 146 3.51 21.38 3.57
C LYS A 146 4.40 21.05 2.37
N LYS A 147 5.69 21.32 2.54
CA LYS A 147 6.71 21.25 1.47
C LYS A 147 7.16 19.82 1.14
N HIS A 148 7.09 18.92 2.12
CA HIS A 148 7.61 17.55 1.98
C HIS A 148 6.48 16.54 2.09
N LEU A 149 6.36 15.68 1.09
CA LEU A 149 5.38 14.59 1.09
C LEU A 149 6.11 13.27 1.26
N VAL A 150 5.80 12.54 2.32
CA VAL A 150 6.36 11.20 2.56
C VAL A 150 5.24 10.21 2.39
N ILE A 151 5.41 9.31 1.44
CA ILE A 151 4.43 8.29 1.11
C ILE A 151 4.94 6.95 1.64
N TRP A 152 4.11 6.34 2.48
CA TRP A 152 4.27 5.00 2.97
C TRP A 152 3.38 4.06 2.18
N CYS A 153 4.02 3.16 1.44
CA CYS A 153 3.30 2.13 0.70
C CYS A 153 3.44 0.80 1.43
N ASN A 154 2.32 0.14 1.73
CA ASN A 154 2.34 -1.26 2.15
C ASN A 154 2.55 -2.16 0.92
N ASN A 155 3.79 -2.29 0.44
CA ASN A 155 4.21 -3.52 -0.22
C ASN A 155 4.81 -4.45 0.84
N CYS A 156 4.36 -5.70 0.88
CA CYS A 156 4.71 -6.62 1.95
C CYS A 156 6.05 -7.31 1.67
N GLY A 157 7.11 -6.56 1.92
CA GLY A 157 8.48 -7.08 2.03
C GLY A 157 9.28 -6.17 2.95
N ASP A 158 9.12 -4.87 2.76
CA ASP A 158 9.60 -3.81 3.62
C ASP A 158 8.64 -2.64 3.41
N LYS A 159 8.24 -1.95 4.47
CA LYS A 159 7.49 -0.72 4.26
C LYS A 159 8.41 0.27 3.56
N ILE A 160 8.11 0.61 2.32
CA ILE A 160 8.91 1.54 1.53
C ILE A 160 8.45 2.95 1.87
N ARG A 161 9.36 3.72 2.46
CA ARG A 161 9.22 5.16 2.64
C ARG A 161 9.72 5.84 1.36
N ILE A 162 8.82 6.41 0.57
CA ILE A 162 9.16 7.18 -0.62
C ILE A 162 9.02 8.67 -0.28
N GLY A 163 10.15 9.38 -0.26
CA GLY A 163 10.18 10.82 -0.05
C GLY A 163 10.00 11.56 -1.36
N PHE A 164 8.96 12.40 -1.45
CA PHE A 164 8.76 13.35 -2.53
C PHE A 164 8.99 14.76 -2.01
N TYR A 165 9.85 15.50 -2.72
CA TYR A 165 10.14 16.90 -2.43
C TYR A 165 9.34 17.76 -3.41
N TYR A 166 8.29 18.42 -2.92
CA TYR A 166 7.59 19.43 -3.70
C TYR A 166 8.36 20.74 -3.56
N LEU A 167 9.06 21.13 -4.63
CA LEU A 167 9.65 22.46 -4.76
C LEU A 167 8.55 23.36 -5.35
N HIS A 168 7.97 24.21 -4.49
CA HIS A 168 7.28 25.42 -4.95
C HIS A 168 8.30 26.55 -5.08
#